data_AF-A0A1Q8BKS1-F1
#
_entry.id   AF-A0A1Q8BKS1-F1
#
_cell.length_a   1.000
_cell.length_b   1.000
_cell.length_c   1.000
_cell.angle_alpha   90.00
_cell.angle_beta   90.00
_cell.angle_gamma   90.00
#
_symmetry.space_group_name_H-M   'P 1'
#
loop_
_entity.id
_entity.type
_entity.pdbx_description
1 polymer ?
#
loop_
_entity_poly.entity_id
_entity_poly.type
_entity_poly.pdbx_seq_one_letter_code
_entity_poly.pdbx_strand_id
1 'polypeptide(L)'
;MPRWFQGATLSSGSEAGFSAFVLHRSRTKAGLTNIVVNPASVAGAANDTVKTDRRDAKQLAFDLADGRLRGISVPTEEEELARLLPRTRAQIVEHRATIARQIKAKLHPFGLIAPSCRRLIRHRYVREIAAWSLPPALQARLTLLAEQWRFATRQRIAMRRLRREQAPAQEAIDKVYRSVPGMGEVVART
;
A
#
# COMPACT_ATOMS: atom_id res chain seq x y z
N MET A 1 -38.40 -14.74 21.05
CA MET A 1 -38.33 -13.34 20.59
C MET A 1 -38.55 -13.32 19.08
N PRO A 2 -39.24 -12.30 18.52
CA PRO A 2 -39.35 -12.14 17.07
C PRO A 2 -37.95 -12.04 16.46
N ARG A 3 -37.72 -12.72 15.33
CA ARG A 3 -36.42 -12.71 14.62
C ARG A 3 -36.14 -11.41 13.87
N TRP A 4 -37.12 -10.51 13.77
CA TRP A 4 -37.06 -9.28 12.99
C TRP A 4 -37.87 -8.18 13.69
N PHE A 5 -37.39 -6.94 13.61
CA PHE A 5 -38.02 -5.78 14.21
C PHE A 5 -38.64 -4.90 13.11
N GLN A 6 -39.98 -4.92 13.01
CA GLN A 6 -40.69 -4.15 11.99
C GLN A 6 -40.56 -2.64 12.26
N GLY A 7 -40.16 -1.88 11.23
CA GLY A 7 -39.95 -0.42 11.35
C GLY A 7 -38.62 0.00 11.98
N ALA A 8 -37.74 -0.93 12.34
CA ALA A 8 -36.44 -0.60 12.89
C ALA A 8 -35.50 0.00 11.84
N THR A 9 -34.70 0.99 12.24
CA THR A 9 -33.61 1.53 11.42
C THR A 9 -32.38 0.62 11.53
N LEU A 10 -31.91 0.10 10.39
CA LEU A 10 -30.71 -0.73 10.33
C LEU A 10 -29.48 0.13 10.02
N SER A 11 -28.50 0.09 10.92
CA SER A 11 -27.18 0.69 10.74
C SER A 11 -26.09 -0.38 10.78
N SER A 12 -25.03 -0.17 10.01
CA SER A 12 -23.90 -1.10 9.89
C SER A 12 -22.56 -0.38 9.88
N GLY A 13 -21.52 -1.07 10.33
CA GLY A 13 -20.15 -0.58 10.36
C GLY A 13 -19.22 -1.62 9.74
N SER A 14 -18.12 -1.17 9.14
CA SER A 14 -17.05 -2.05 8.67
C SER A 14 -15.69 -1.37 8.83
N GLU A 15 -14.66 -2.13 9.15
CA GLU A 15 -13.30 -1.59 9.20
C GLU A 15 -12.78 -1.33 7.79
N ALA A 16 -11.99 -0.27 7.64
CA ALA A 16 -11.30 0.00 6.39
C ALA A 16 -10.35 -1.16 6.06
N GLY A 17 -10.56 -1.76 4.89
CA GLY A 17 -9.84 -2.96 4.47
C GLY A 17 -10.03 -3.20 2.98
N PHE A 18 -9.65 -4.39 2.52
CA PHE A 18 -9.59 -4.72 1.08
C PHE A 18 -10.93 -4.62 0.34
N SER A 19 -12.06 -4.83 1.01
CA SER A 19 -13.41 -4.86 0.40
C SER A 19 -14.38 -3.85 1.03
N ALA A 20 -13.96 -3.12 2.06
CA ALA A 20 -14.85 -2.31 2.88
C ALA A 20 -15.58 -1.21 2.08
N PHE A 21 -14.90 -0.60 1.10
CA PHE A 21 -15.47 0.46 0.27
C PHE A 21 -16.53 -0.06 -0.71
N VAL A 22 -16.29 -1.23 -1.32
CA VAL A 22 -17.27 -1.90 -2.19
C VAL A 22 -18.51 -2.29 -1.39
N LEU A 23 -18.31 -2.85 -0.19
CA LEU A 23 -19.38 -3.24 0.71
C LEU A 23 -20.20 -2.04 1.19
N HIS A 24 -19.53 -0.94 1.53
CA HIS A 24 -20.19 0.33 1.87
C HIS A 24 -21.09 0.82 0.74
N ARG A 25 -20.55 0.94 -0.48
CA ARG A 25 -21.33 1.39 -1.65
C ARG A 25 -22.52 0.47 -1.93
N SER A 26 -22.34 -0.85 -1.86
CA SER A 26 -23.42 -1.81 -2.04
C SER A 26 -24.55 -1.65 -1.01
N ARG A 27 -24.19 -1.52 0.28
CA ARG A 27 -25.17 -1.33 1.37
C ARG A 27 -25.88 0.01 1.28
N THR A 28 -25.16 1.08 1.01
CA THR A 28 -25.76 2.41 0.85
C THR A 28 -26.71 2.46 -0.34
N LYS A 29 -26.36 1.81 -1.47
CA LYS A 29 -27.26 1.67 -2.63
C LYS A 29 -28.53 0.88 -2.30
N ALA A 30 -28.47 -0.06 -1.36
CA ALA A 30 -29.62 -0.80 -0.85
C ALA A 30 -30.44 -0.02 0.21
N GLY A 31 -30.10 1.26 0.48
CA GLY A 31 -30.80 2.10 1.46
C GLY A 31 -30.36 1.89 2.91
N LEU A 32 -29.26 1.15 3.15
CA LEU A 32 -28.74 0.91 4.49
C LEU A 32 -27.78 2.02 4.92
N THR A 33 -27.89 2.44 6.18
CA THR A 33 -26.88 3.31 6.79
C THR A 33 -25.63 2.48 7.07
N ASN A 34 -24.50 2.82 6.44
CA ASN A 34 -23.23 2.14 6.64
C ASN A 34 -22.11 3.15 6.84
N ILE A 35 -21.24 2.93 7.84
CA ILE A 35 -19.98 3.66 7.98
C ILE A 35 -18.77 2.75 7.77
N VAL A 36 -17.69 3.32 7.25
CA VAL A 36 -16.37 2.65 7.23
C VAL A 36 -15.51 3.30 8.29
N VAL A 37 -14.86 2.52 9.15
CA VAL A 37 -14.10 3.04 10.30
C VAL A 37 -12.61 2.77 10.15
N ASN A 38 -11.78 3.61 10.76
CA ASN A 38 -10.35 3.34 10.87
C ASN A 38 -10.15 2.12 11.79
N PRO A 39 -9.42 1.07 11.38
CA PRO A 39 -9.14 -0.10 12.23
C PRO A 39 -8.55 0.27 13.60
N ALA A 40 -7.72 1.31 13.66
CA ALA A 40 -7.12 1.77 14.91
C ALA A 40 -8.11 2.44 15.89
N SER A 41 -9.32 2.77 15.43
CA SER A 41 -10.36 3.39 16.26
C SER A 41 -11.30 2.39 16.92
N VAL A 42 -11.22 1.11 16.55
CA VAL A 42 -11.99 0.05 17.21
C VAL A 42 -11.23 -0.34 18.48
N ALA A 43 -11.88 -0.14 19.64
CA ALA A 43 -11.25 -0.39 20.92
C ALA A 43 -11.00 -1.90 21.10
N GLY A 44 -9.74 -2.30 21.19
CA GLY A 44 -9.37 -3.64 21.65
C GLY A 44 -9.30 -3.69 23.17
N ALA A 45 -9.98 -4.64 23.80
CA ALA A 45 -9.78 -4.87 25.23
C ALA A 45 -8.35 -5.37 25.49
N ALA A 46 -7.64 -4.77 26.44
CA ALA A 46 -6.23 -5.03 26.72
C ALA A 46 -5.88 -6.51 27.04
N ASN A 47 -6.88 -7.30 27.44
CA ASN A 47 -6.75 -8.72 27.80
C ASN A 47 -7.54 -9.67 26.88
N ASP A 48 -8.01 -9.22 25.71
CA ASP A 48 -8.67 -10.11 24.75
C ASP A 48 -7.65 -10.83 23.86
N THR A 49 -7.12 -11.93 24.38
CA THR A 49 -6.14 -12.79 23.69
C THR A 49 -6.77 -13.68 22.63
N VAL A 50 -8.10 -13.77 22.55
CA VAL A 50 -8.81 -14.63 21.58
C VAL A 50 -9.69 -13.77 20.68
N LYS A 51 -9.08 -13.30 19.59
CA LYS A 51 -9.77 -12.62 18.50
C LYS A 51 -10.54 -13.63 17.65
N THR A 52 -11.81 -13.33 17.41
CA THR A 52 -12.65 -14.10 16.48
C THR A 52 -13.53 -13.11 15.72
N ASP A 53 -13.78 -13.39 14.44
CA ASP A 53 -14.62 -12.52 13.59
C ASP A 53 -15.97 -12.19 14.23
N ARG A 54 -16.53 -13.15 14.99
CA ARG A 54 -17.80 -12.97 15.72
C ARG A 54 -17.70 -11.96 16.86
N ARG A 55 -16.60 -11.98 17.62
CA ARG A 55 -16.37 -11.03 18.73
C ARG A 55 -16.09 -9.64 18.20
N ASP A 56 -15.24 -9.54 17.17
CA ASP A 56 -14.86 -8.28 16.55
C ASP A 56 -16.09 -7.60 15.93
N ALA A 57 -16.93 -8.36 15.20
CA ALA A 57 -18.18 -7.84 14.65
C ALA A 57 -19.17 -7.38 15.74
N LYS A 58 -19.24 -8.11 16.87
CA LYS A 58 -20.10 -7.75 18.00
C LYS A 58 -19.63 -6.46 18.67
N GLN A 59 -18.32 -6.33 18.90
CA GLN A 59 -17.73 -5.13 19.49
C GLN A 59 -17.96 -3.91 18.59
N LEU A 60 -17.71 -4.06 17.29
CA LEU A 60 -17.99 -3.01 16.31
C LEU A 60 -19.46 -2.58 16.31
N ALA A 61 -20.40 -3.53 16.45
CA ALA A 61 -21.82 -3.23 16.53
C ALA A 61 -22.18 -2.46 17.82
N PHE A 62 -21.58 -2.81 18.97
CA PHE A 62 -21.78 -2.06 20.22
C PHE A 62 -21.19 -0.65 20.13
N ASP A 63 -19.96 -0.50 19.64
CA ASP A 63 -19.32 0.81 19.49
C ASP A 63 -20.07 1.71 18.49
N LEU A 64 -20.67 1.10 17.46
CA LEU A 64 -21.55 1.80 16.53
C LEU A 64 -22.85 2.25 17.21
N ALA A 65 -23.50 1.36 17.95
CA ALA A 65 -24.75 1.65 18.66
C ALA A 65 -24.57 2.75 19.72
N ASP A 66 -23.42 2.75 20.40
CA ASP A 66 -23.06 3.76 21.40
C ASP A 66 -22.52 5.07 20.79
N GLY A 67 -22.45 5.18 19.46
CA GLY A 67 -21.96 6.37 18.77
C GLY A 67 -20.47 6.66 18.97
N ARG A 68 -19.68 5.68 19.42
CA ARG A 68 -18.23 5.82 19.68
C ARG A 68 -17.39 5.84 18.41
N LEU A 69 -17.93 5.38 17.28
CA LEU A 69 -17.22 5.27 16.01
C LEU A 69 -17.46 6.48 15.11
N ARG A 70 -16.38 6.98 14.50
CA ARG A 70 -16.46 8.00 13.43
C ARG A 70 -16.08 7.36 12.09
N GLY A 71 -16.95 7.56 11.10
CA GLY A 71 -16.70 7.13 9.73
C GLY A 71 -15.54 7.91 9.09
N ILE A 72 -14.72 7.21 8.30
CA ILE A 72 -13.73 7.81 7.41
C ILE A 72 -14.39 8.22 6.09
N SER A 73 -13.76 9.15 5.36
CA SER A 73 -14.16 9.44 3.98
C SER A 73 -13.91 8.22 3.11
N VAL A 74 -14.97 7.71 2.49
CA VAL A 74 -14.86 6.63 1.51
C VAL A 74 -14.59 7.24 0.14
N PRO A 75 -13.47 6.91 -0.52
CA PRO A 75 -13.17 7.46 -1.84
C PRO A 75 -14.21 7.01 -2.87
N THR A 76 -14.41 7.79 -3.93
CA THR A 76 -15.24 7.35 -5.07
C THR A 76 -14.52 6.27 -5.88
N GLU A 77 -15.26 5.61 -6.77
CA GLU A 77 -14.66 4.60 -7.66
C GLU A 77 -13.62 5.24 -8.60
N GLU A 78 -13.85 6.46 -9.06
CA GLU A 78 -12.92 7.24 -9.87
C GLU A 78 -11.66 7.63 -9.08
N GLU A 79 -11.81 8.01 -7.81
CA GLU A 79 -10.66 8.33 -6.94
C GLU A 79 -9.82 7.09 -6.62
N GLU A 80 -10.45 5.93 -6.41
CA GLU A 80 -9.74 4.67 -6.22
C GLU A 80 -9.00 4.24 -7.49
N LEU A 81 -9.65 4.36 -8.64
CA LEU A 81 -9.05 4.13 -9.95
C LEU A 81 -7.86 5.05 -10.18
N ALA A 82 -7.98 6.33 -9.82
CA ALA A 82 -6.92 7.30 -9.96
C ALA A 82 -5.67 6.94 -9.13
N ARG A 83 -5.85 6.29 -7.97
CA ARG A 83 -4.76 5.88 -7.06
C ARG A 83 -4.02 4.62 -7.50
N LEU A 84 -4.50 3.87 -8.51
CA LEU A 84 -3.86 2.62 -8.94
C LEU A 84 -2.43 2.85 -9.43
N LEU A 85 -2.23 3.72 -10.43
CA LEU A 85 -0.89 3.95 -11.01
C LEU A 85 0.13 4.51 -9.99
N PRO A 86 -0.23 5.48 -9.12
CA PRO A 86 0.65 5.92 -8.06
C PRO A 86 1.07 4.81 -7.09
N ARG A 87 0.12 4.00 -6.62
CA ARG A 87 0.38 2.88 -5.70
C ARG A 87 1.24 1.81 -6.35
N THR A 88 0.94 1.42 -7.59
CA THR A 88 1.79 0.46 -8.34
C THR A 88 3.21 0.99 -8.51
N ARG A 89 3.38 2.29 -8.78
CA ARG A 89 4.72 2.89 -8.84
C ARG A 89 5.44 2.79 -7.51
N ALA A 90 4.76 3.09 -6.39
CA ALA A 90 5.35 3.01 -5.05
C ALA A 90 5.84 1.58 -4.75
N GLN A 91 5.00 0.58 -5.02
CA GLN A 91 5.35 -0.84 -4.89
C GLN A 91 6.58 -1.22 -5.73
N ILE A 92 6.65 -0.80 -6.99
CA ILE A 92 7.82 -1.07 -7.86
C ILE A 92 9.09 -0.41 -7.30
N VAL A 93 9.00 0.83 -6.78
CA VAL A 93 10.13 1.54 -6.19
C VAL A 93 10.65 0.81 -4.95
N GLU A 94 9.74 0.40 -4.08
CA GLU A 94 10.07 -0.37 -2.87
C GLU A 94 10.67 -1.73 -3.22
N HIS A 95 10.04 -2.48 -4.13
CA HIS A 95 10.54 -3.78 -4.59
C HIS A 95 11.96 -3.66 -5.16
N ARG A 96 12.21 -2.65 -6.01
CA ARG A 96 13.55 -2.36 -6.53
C ARG A 96 14.57 -2.04 -5.42
N ALA A 97 14.16 -1.30 -4.39
CA ALA A 97 15.02 -0.99 -3.25
C ALA A 97 15.31 -2.24 -2.41
N THR A 98 14.33 -3.13 -2.23
CA THR A 98 14.49 -4.43 -1.59
C THR A 98 15.49 -5.31 -2.33
N ILE A 99 15.38 -5.43 -3.65
CA ILE A 99 16.35 -6.20 -4.46
C ILE A 99 17.75 -5.60 -4.33
N ALA A 100 17.87 -4.26 -4.35
CA ALA A 100 19.16 -3.60 -4.17
C ALA A 100 19.81 -3.92 -2.80
N ARG A 101 19.00 -3.96 -1.72
CA ARG A 101 19.45 -4.40 -0.40
C ARG A 101 19.87 -5.87 -0.40
N GLN A 102 19.10 -6.74 -1.05
CA GLN A 102 19.43 -8.17 -1.16
C GLN A 102 20.75 -8.41 -1.90
N ILE A 103 21.03 -7.68 -2.99
CA ILE A 103 22.32 -7.74 -3.68
C ILE A 103 23.45 -7.43 -2.70
N LYS A 104 23.39 -6.29 -1.98
CA LYS A 104 24.40 -5.93 -0.99
C LYS A 104 24.53 -6.96 0.13
N ALA A 105 23.40 -7.44 0.66
CA ALA A 105 23.37 -8.44 1.72
C ALA A 105 24.06 -9.76 1.30
N LYS A 106 24.08 -10.10 0.01
CA LYS A 106 24.81 -11.27 -0.49
C LYS A 106 26.29 -11.02 -0.75
N LEU A 107 26.72 -9.76 -0.84
CA LEU A 107 28.14 -9.41 -0.98
C LEU A 107 28.87 -9.35 0.38
N HIS A 108 28.17 -8.94 1.45
CA HIS A 108 28.77 -8.77 2.78
C HIS A 108 29.41 -10.04 3.36
N PRO A 109 28.77 -11.22 3.37
CA PRO A 109 29.34 -12.43 3.96
C PRO A 109 30.65 -12.89 3.31
N PHE A 110 30.89 -12.49 2.06
CA PHE A 110 32.08 -12.84 1.29
C PHE A 110 33.14 -11.73 1.31
N GLY A 111 32.96 -10.67 2.10
CA GLY A 111 33.93 -9.56 2.19
C GLY A 111 34.05 -8.72 0.92
N LEU A 112 33.15 -8.86 -0.05
CA LEU A 112 33.24 -8.20 -1.37
C LEU A 112 32.89 -6.70 -1.32
N ILE A 113 32.30 -6.24 -0.23
CA ILE A 113 32.01 -4.83 0.03
C ILE A 113 32.29 -4.48 1.49
N ALA A 114 32.75 -3.26 1.73
CA ALA A 114 32.93 -2.74 3.08
C ALA A 114 31.60 -2.72 3.87
N PRO A 115 31.60 -2.94 5.20
CA PRO A 115 30.41 -2.84 6.04
C PRO A 115 29.70 -1.48 5.92
N SER A 116 30.47 -0.40 5.72
CA SER A 116 29.98 0.97 5.56
C SER A 116 29.63 1.33 4.11
N CYS A 117 29.54 0.37 3.18
CA CYS A 117 29.36 0.64 1.75
C CYS A 117 28.05 1.38 1.42
N ARG A 118 28.16 2.69 1.21
CA ARG A 118 27.05 3.57 0.78
C ARG A 118 26.79 3.55 -0.72
N ARG A 119 27.58 2.81 -1.51
CA ARG A 119 27.47 2.78 -2.98
C ARG A 119 26.07 2.33 -3.40
N LEU A 120 25.40 3.12 -4.22
CA LEU A 120 24.06 2.79 -4.70
C LEU A 120 24.13 1.70 -5.78
N ILE A 121 23.18 0.76 -5.78
CA ILE A 121 23.00 -0.17 -6.89
C ILE A 121 22.53 0.64 -8.10
N ARG A 122 23.43 0.81 -9.07
CA ARG A 122 23.22 1.47 -10.37
C ARG A 122 23.62 0.49 -11.48
N HIS A 123 23.16 0.70 -12.72
CA HIS A 123 23.51 -0.16 -13.85
C HIS A 123 25.02 -0.38 -14.02
N ARG A 124 25.84 0.66 -13.77
CA ARG A 124 27.31 0.53 -13.78
C ARG A 124 27.81 -0.44 -12.71
N TYR A 125 27.31 -0.32 -11.47
CA TYR A 125 27.78 -1.18 -10.38
C TYR A 125 27.31 -2.62 -10.54
N VAL A 126 26.09 -2.84 -11.06
CA VAL A 126 25.60 -4.18 -11.39
C VAL A 126 26.46 -4.84 -12.47
N ARG A 127 26.94 -4.09 -13.47
CA ARG A 127 27.88 -4.59 -14.49
C ARG A 127 29.24 -4.95 -13.89
N GLU A 128 29.73 -4.14 -12.97
CA GLU A 128 30.98 -4.39 -12.25
C GLU A 128 30.90 -5.65 -11.40
N ILE A 129 29.84 -5.83 -10.61
CA ILE A 129 29.61 -7.04 -9.80
C ILE A 129 29.59 -8.29 -10.70
N ALA A 130 28.98 -8.20 -11.89
CA ALA A 130 28.92 -9.32 -12.83
C ALA A 130 30.28 -9.68 -13.45
N ALA A 131 31.25 -8.77 -13.44
CA ALA A 131 32.60 -8.99 -13.96
C ALA A 131 33.57 -9.53 -12.90
N TRP A 132 33.16 -9.61 -11.64
CA TRP A 132 34.00 -10.17 -10.57
C TRP A 132 34.15 -11.69 -10.74
N SER A 133 35.34 -12.20 -10.39
CA SER A 133 35.57 -13.63 -10.24
C SER A 133 34.94 -14.08 -8.92
N LEU A 134 33.84 -14.84 -9.00
CA LEU A 134 33.03 -15.24 -7.86
C LEU A 134 32.74 -16.76 -7.91
N PRO A 135 32.51 -17.41 -6.75
CA PRO A 135 32.01 -18.79 -6.73
C PRO A 135 30.74 -18.95 -7.59
N PRO A 136 30.58 -20.04 -8.36
CA PRO A 136 29.49 -20.18 -9.35
C PRO A 136 28.09 -19.96 -8.76
N ALA A 137 27.82 -20.50 -7.57
CA ALA A 137 26.53 -20.34 -6.90
C ALA A 137 26.23 -18.88 -6.52
N LEU A 138 27.24 -18.15 -6.05
CA LEU A 138 27.10 -16.73 -5.71
C LEU A 138 26.90 -15.88 -6.97
N GLN A 139 27.66 -16.17 -8.03
CA GLN A 139 27.52 -15.50 -9.31
C GLN A 139 26.11 -15.69 -9.89
N ALA A 140 25.61 -16.92 -9.94
CA ALA A 140 24.25 -17.22 -10.41
C ALA A 140 23.19 -16.46 -9.58
N ARG A 141 23.31 -16.46 -8.25
CA ARG A 141 22.38 -15.74 -7.37
C ARG A 141 22.38 -14.23 -7.62
N LEU A 142 23.56 -13.62 -7.76
CA LEU A 142 23.70 -12.19 -8.03
C LEU A 142 23.19 -11.82 -9.42
N THR A 143 23.39 -12.68 -10.42
CA THR A 143 22.84 -12.52 -11.77
C THR A 143 21.31 -12.48 -11.76
N LEU A 144 20.65 -13.43 -11.08
CA LEU A 144 19.18 -13.44 -10.97
C LEU A 144 18.65 -12.19 -10.26
N LEU A 145 19.28 -11.77 -9.16
CA LEU A 145 18.92 -10.53 -8.47
C LEU A 145 19.15 -9.29 -9.35
N ALA A 146 20.23 -9.27 -10.13
CA ALA A 146 20.52 -8.19 -11.08
C ALA A 146 19.47 -8.10 -12.19
N GLU A 147 18.98 -9.23 -12.70
CA GLU A 147 17.90 -9.28 -13.68
C GLU A 147 16.58 -8.76 -13.13
N GLN A 148 16.19 -9.21 -11.93
CA GLN A 148 15.01 -8.69 -11.23
C GLN A 148 15.11 -7.17 -11.01
N TRP A 149 16.28 -6.68 -10.58
CA TRP A 149 16.51 -5.25 -10.38
C TRP A 149 16.42 -4.45 -11.70
N ARG A 150 16.96 -5.00 -12.80
CA ARG A 150 16.85 -4.39 -14.14
C ARG A 150 15.40 -4.37 -14.61
N PHE A 151 14.66 -5.45 -14.41
CA PHE A 151 13.24 -5.54 -14.74
C PHE A 151 12.41 -4.52 -13.97
N ALA A 152 12.54 -4.45 -12.65
CA ALA A 152 11.88 -3.45 -11.82
C ALA A 152 12.28 -2.01 -12.24
N THR A 153 13.53 -1.81 -12.67
CA THR A 153 13.99 -0.52 -13.20
C THR A 153 13.29 -0.15 -14.51
N ARG A 154 13.07 -1.11 -15.42
CA ARG A 154 12.28 -0.92 -16.66
C ARG A 154 10.82 -0.61 -16.34
N GLN A 155 10.18 -1.38 -15.46
CA GLN A 155 8.79 -1.13 -15.04
C GLN A 155 8.62 0.25 -14.42
N ARG A 156 9.57 0.70 -13.58
CA ARG A 156 9.56 2.06 -13.01
C ARG A 156 9.61 3.15 -14.09
N ILE A 157 10.35 2.92 -15.17
CA ILE A 157 10.43 3.86 -16.31
C ILE A 157 9.12 3.84 -17.10
N ALA A 158 8.57 2.66 -17.39
CA ALA A 158 7.28 2.53 -18.07
C ALA A 158 6.17 3.23 -17.28
N MET A 159 6.14 3.05 -15.96
CA MET A 159 5.18 3.69 -15.06
C MET A 159 5.27 5.22 -15.05
N ARG A 160 6.44 5.80 -15.37
CA ARG A 160 6.56 7.26 -15.52
C ARG A 160 5.81 7.78 -16.74
N ARG A 161 5.68 6.99 -17.81
CA ARG A 161 4.94 7.38 -19.02
C ARG A 161 3.43 7.37 -18.73
N LEU A 162 2.91 6.26 -18.22
CA LEU A 162 1.50 6.12 -17.83
C LEU A 162 1.03 7.20 -16.86
N ARG A 163 1.84 7.55 -15.84
CA ARG A 163 1.50 8.64 -14.92
C ARG A 163 1.52 10.04 -15.53
N ARG A 164 2.26 10.27 -16.62
CA ARG A 164 2.22 11.55 -17.35
C ARG A 164 0.93 11.67 -18.15
N GLU A 165 0.45 10.59 -18.73
CA GLU A 165 -0.82 10.54 -19.45
C GLU A 165 -2.00 10.76 -18.49
N GLN A 166 -1.92 10.25 -17.26
CA GLN A 166 -2.94 10.47 -16.22
C GLN A 166 -2.92 11.90 -15.62
N ALA A 167 -1.82 12.65 -15.80
CA ALA A 167 -1.60 13.93 -15.11
C ALA A 167 -2.72 14.99 -15.31
N PRO A 168 -3.29 15.18 -16.50
CA PRO A 168 -4.33 16.20 -16.72
C PRO A 168 -5.61 15.93 -15.92
N ALA A 169 -5.96 14.65 -15.71
CA ALA A 169 -7.20 14.27 -15.02
C ALA A 169 -7.19 14.60 -13.51
N GLN A 170 -6.03 14.93 -12.93
CA GLN A 170 -5.84 15.11 -11.49
C GLN A 170 -5.38 16.51 -11.08
N GLU A 171 -5.47 17.48 -11.98
CA GLU A 171 -4.89 18.83 -11.82
C GLU A 171 -5.35 19.56 -10.55
N ALA A 172 -6.63 19.45 -10.19
CA ALA A 172 -7.18 20.08 -9.00
C ALA A 172 -6.53 19.58 -7.70
N ILE A 173 -6.40 18.25 -7.57
CA ILE A 173 -5.79 17.61 -6.40
C ILE A 173 -4.27 17.88 -6.36
N ASP A 174 -3.62 17.82 -7.52
CA ASP A 174 -2.21 18.18 -7.68
C ASP A 174 -1.90 19.58 -7.16
N LYS A 175 -2.75 20.56 -7.52
CA LYS A 175 -2.58 21.96 -7.13
C LYS A 175 -2.69 22.14 -5.62
N VAL A 176 -3.64 21.44 -4.99
CA VAL A 176 -3.80 21.46 -3.52
C VAL A 176 -2.56 20.87 -2.85
N TYR A 177 -2.10 19.67 -3.23
CA TYR A 177 -0.95 19.06 -2.56
C TYR A 177 0.36 19.80 -2.80
N ARG A 178 0.58 20.35 -4.00
CA ARG A 178 1.79 21.14 -4.31
C ARG A 178 1.81 22.52 -3.65
N SER A 179 0.70 23.00 -3.12
CA SER A 179 0.68 24.23 -2.32
C SER A 179 1.45 24.09 -1.00
N VAL A 180 1.66 22.86 -0.54
CA VAL A 180 2.44 22.55 0.66
C VAL A 180 3.94 22.57 0.33
N PRO A 181 4.76 23.39 1.02
CA PRO A 181 6.21 23.42 0.82
C PRO A 181 6.85 22.03 0.95
N GLY A 182 7.65 21.64 -0.04
CA GLY A 182 8.34 20.34 -0.07
C GLY A 182 7.58 19.20 -0.76
N MET A 183 6.31 19.38 -1.14
CA MET A 183 5.52 18.38 -1.87
C MET A 183 5.68 18.52 -3.38
N GLY A 184 6.59 17.74 -3.97
CA GLY A 184 6.81 17.70 -5.43
C GLY A 184 5.78 16.86 -6.20
N GLU A 185 5.78 16.98 -7.53
CA GLU A 185 4.86 16.27 -8.46
C GLU A 185 4.67 14.78 -8.17
N VAL A 186 5.74 14.10 -7.76
CA VAL A 186 5.68 12.66 -7.50
C VAL A 186 4.84 12.36 -6.26
N VAL A 187 5.03 13.15 -5.20
CA VAL A 187 4.42 12.96 -3.88
C VAL A 187 3.00 13.51 -3.85
N ALA A 188 2.77 14.66 -4.50
CA ALA A 188 1.45 15.29 -4.64
C ALA A 188 0.40 14.41 -5.33
N ARG A 189 0.85 13.35 -6.02
CA ARG A 189 0.05 12.40 -6.80
C ARG A 189 0.02 10.99 -6.17
N THR A 190 0.46 10.82 -4.92
CA THR A 190 0.51 9.52 -4.23
C THR A 190 -0.54 9.50 -3.13
#